data_AF-A0A7C8HI07-F1
#
_entry.id   AF-A0A7C8HI07-F1
#
_cell.length_a   1.000
_cell.length_b   1.000
_cell.length_c   1.000
_cell.angle_alpha   90.00
_cell.angle_beta   90.00
_cell.angle_gamma   90.00
#
_symmetry.space_group_name_H-M   'P 1'
#
loop_
_entity.id
_entity.type
_entity.pdbx_description
1 polymer ?
#
loop_
_entity_poly.entity_id
_entity_poly.type
_entity_poly.pdbx_seq_one_letter_code
_entity_poly.pdbx_strand_id
1 'polypeptide(L)'
;MTDTLISVDETRAAALQAAVSAGDAVSVQAAVESALDAWLADQALAHVSDEALQALWREGVDSGDAGALNFADLKAQARRGAP
;
A
#
# COMPACT_ATOMS: atom_id res chain seq x y z
N MET A 1 -3.18 -24.04 -14.81
CA MET A 1 -2.43 -22.81 -15.11
C MET A 1 -2.95 -22.28 -16.43
N THR A 2 -3.24 -20.99 -16.50
CA THR A 2 -3.67 -20.33 -17.74
C THR A 2 -2.40 -19.86 -18.45
N ASP A 3 -2.14 -20.36 -19.65
CA ASP A 3 -0.94 -19.98 -20.39
C ASP A 3 -1.14 -18.58 -20.98
N THR A 4 -0.36 -17.60 -20.52
CA THR A 4 -0.52 -16.19 -20.89
C THR A 4 0.81 -15.64 -21.37
N LEU A 5 0.85 -15.10 -22.59
CA LEU A 5 2.04 -14.47 -23.15
C LEU A 5 2.11 -13.00 -22.72
N ILE A 6 3.20 -12.61 -22.06
CA ILE A 6 3.43 -11.24 -21.59
C ILE A 6 4.79 -10.78 -22.10
N SER A 7 4.85 -9.54 -22.62
CA SER A 7 6.11 -8.92 -23.03
C SER A 7 6.71 -8.13 -21.86
N VAL A 8 8.02 -8.29 -21.65
CA VAL A 8 8.83 -7.51 -20.72
C VAL A 8 10.00 -6.89 -21.46
N ASP A 9 10.53 -5.79 -20.95
CA ASP A 9 11.75 -5.20 -21.50
C ASP A 9 12.98 -6.07 -21.22
N GLU A 10 14.07 -5.78 -21.93
CA GLU A 10 15.33 -6.52 -21.84
C GLU A 10 15.93 -6.49 -20.42
N THR A 11 15.79 -5.37 -19.72
CA THR A 11 16.30 -5.23 -18.35
C THR A 11 15.59 -6.18 -17.38
N ARG A 12 14.26 -6.28 -17.45
CA ARG A 12 13.48 -7.21 -16.62
C ARG A 12 13.75 -8.66 -17.01
N ALA A 13 13.88 -8.95 -18.30
CA ALA A 13 14.24 -10.29 -18.77
C ALA A 13 15.60 -10.75 -18.21
N ALA A 14 16.61 -9.87 -18.24
CA ALA A 14 17.93 -10.14 -17.68
C ALA A 14 17.87 -10.35 -16.15
N ALA A 15 17.09 -9.55 -15.43
CA ALA A 15 16.92 -9.70 -13.99
C ALA A 15 16.29 -11.05 -13.60
N LEU A 16 15.26 -11.49 -14.32
CA LEU A 16 14.63 -12.79 -14.11
C LEU A 16 15.60 -13.94 -14.37
N GLN A 17 16.40 -13.86 -15.44
CA GLN A 17 17.42 -14.87 -15.74
C GLN A 17 18.54 -14.90 -14.69
N ALA A 18 18.94 -13.73 -14.18
CA ALA A 18 19.94 -13.62 -13.13
C ALA A 18 19.46 -14.28 -11.82
N ALA A 19 18.20 -14.05 -11.43
CA ALA A 19 17.61 -14.68 -10.24
C ALA A 19 17.62 -16.21 -10.33
N VAL A 20 17.32 -16.77 -11.51
CA VAL A 20 17.42 -18.22 -11.73
C VAL A 20 18.88 -18.69 -11.68
N SER A 21 19.79 -17.97 -12.31
CA SER A 21 21.22 -18.33 -12.38
C SER A 21 21.90 -18.26 -11.01
N ALA A 22 21.46 -17.35 -10.15
CA ALA A 22 21.92 -17.21 -8.78
C ALA A 22 21.32 -18.27 -7.83
N GLY A 23 20.27 -18.98 -8.25
CA GLY A 23 19.54 -19.93 -7.43
C GLY A 23 18.48 -19.32 -6.53
N ASP A 24 18.21 -18.01 -6.66
CA ASP A 24 17.16 -17.30 -5.91
C ASP A 24 15.75 -17.74 -6.36
N ALA A 25 15.63 -18.25 -7.59
CA ALA A 25 14.40 -18.83 -8.13
C ALA A 25 14.66 -20.14 -8.87
N VAL A 26 13.75 -21.10 -8.72
CA VAL A 26 13.84 -22.42 -9.38
C VAL A 26 13.54 -22.36 -10.88
N SER A 27 12.87 -21.31 -11.34
CA SER A 27 12.54 -21.05 -12.75
C SER A 27 12.18 -19.59 -12.96
N VAL A 28 12.16 -19.14 -14.22
CA VAL A 28 11.71 -17.78 -14.57
C VAL A 28 10.25 -17.56 -14.15
N GLN A 29 9.40 -18.57 -14.33
CA GLN A 29 8.00 -18.51 -13.89
C GLN A 29 7.89 -18.30 -12.38
N ALA A 30 8.68 -19.02 -11.59
CA ALA A 30 8.69 -18.86 -10.13
C ALA A 30 9.17 -17.45 -9.71
N ALA A 31 10.14 -16.88 -10.44
CA ALA A 31 10.59 -15.51 -10.21
C ALA A 31 9.49 -14.48 -10.55
N VAL A 32 8.73 -14.70 -11.63
CA VAL A 32 7.58 -13.85 -12.01
C VAL A 32 6.47 -13.94 -10.97
N GLU A 33 6.10 -15.15 -10.54
CA GLU A 33 5.08 -15.37 -9.51
C GLU A 33 5.45 -14.67 -8.20
N SER A 34 6.70 -14.82 -7.75
CA SER A 34 7.19 -14.13 -6.55
C SER A 34 7.14 -12.61 -6.69
N ALA A 35 7.50 -12.06 -7.85
CA ALA A 35 7.42 -10.62 -8.08
C ALA A 35 5.98 -10.11 -8.10
N LEU A 36 5.05 -10.87 -8.67
CA LEU A 36 3.62 -10.55 -8.68
C LEU A 36 3.01 -10.62 -7.28
N ASP A 37 3.36 -11.62 -6.48
CA ASP A 37 2.90 -11.74 -5.10
C ASP A 37 3.35 -10.53 -4.27
N ALA A 38 4.60 -10.09 -4.43
CA ALA A 38 5.11 -8.89 -3.77
C ALA A 38 4.35 -7.62 -4.21
N TRP A 39 4.09 -7.47 -5.51
CA TRP A 39 3.33 -6.34 -6.03
C TRP A 39 1.87 -6.34 -5.53
N LEU A 40 1.21 -7.50 -5.49
CA LEU A 40 -0.15 -7.62 -4.97
C LEU A 40 -0.22 -7.32 -3.47
N ALA A 41 0.78 -7.72 -2.70
CA ALA A 41 0.88 -7.38 -1.28
C ALA A 41 1.05 -5.88 -1.07
N ASP A 42 1.89 -5.22 -1.86
CA ASP A 42 2.09 -3.76 -1.83
C ASP A 42 0.79 -3.02 -2.22
N GLN A 43 0.13 -3.45 -3.29
CA GLN A 43 -1.18 -2.97 -3.71
C GLN A 43 -2.24 -3.10 -2.60
N ALA A 44 -2.28 -4.25 -1.92
CA ALA A 44 -3.23 -4.46 -0.83
C ALA A 44 -2.99 -3.47 0.34
N LEU A 45 -1.74 -3.16 0.66
CA LEU A 45 -1.40 -2.16 1.68
C LEU A 45 -1.78 -0.73 1.25
N ALA A 46 -1.55 -0.39 -0.03
CA ALA A 46 -1.91 0.91 -0.58
C ALA A 46 -3.43 1.12 -0.55
N HIS A 47 -4.21 0.14 -1.01
CA HIS A 47 -5.67 0.21 -1.00
C HIS A 47 -6.22 0.36 0.43
N VAL A 48 -5.77 -0.47 1.38
CA VAL A 48 -6.21 -0.39 2.78
C VAL A 48 -5.97 1.01 3.36
N SER A 49 -4.88 1.68 2.97
CA SER A 49 -4.61 3.06 3.39
C SER A 49 -5.61 4.06 2.80
N ASP A 50 -5.98 3.91 1.52
CA ASP A 50 -6.94 4.78 0.86
C ASP A 50 -8.37 4.60 1.41
N GLU A 51 -8.80 3.36 1.65
CA GLU A 51 -10.11 3.11 2.25
C GLU A 51 -10.19 3.64 3.69
N ALA A 52 -9.13 3.47 4.48
CA ALA A 52 -9.05 4.01 5.84
C ALA A 52 -9.06 5.55 5.82
N LEU A 53 -8.29 6.18 4.93
CA LEU A 53 -8.29 7.63 4.76
C LEU A 53 -9.65 8.15 4.32
N GLN A 54 -10.32 7.47 3.40
CA GLN A 54 -11.65 7.84 2.94
C GLN A 54 -12.69 7.71 4.05
N ALA A 55 -12.61 6.66 4.88
CA ALA A 55 -13.47 6.49 6.03
C ALA A 55 -13.27 7.61 7.06
N LEU A 56 -12.02 7.91 7.44
CA LEU A 56 -11.68 8.99 8.37
C LEU A 56 -12.10 10.37 7.84
N TRP A 57 -11.96 10.59 6.52
CA TRP A 57 -12.43 11.82 5.88
C TRP A 57 -13.95 11.96 6.00
N ARG A 58 -14.70 10.91 5.68
CA ARG A 58 -16.16 10.89 5.80
C ARG A 58 -16.59 11.12 7.25
N GLU A 59 -15.96 10.45 8.20
CA GLU A 59 -16.19 10.66 9.63
C GLU A 59 -16.00 12.14 10.02
N GLY A 60 -14.91 12.76 9.56
CA GLY A 60 -14.65 14.18 9.79
C GLY A 60 -15.74 15.09 9.19
N VAL A 61 -16.17 14.84 7.95
CA VAL A 61 -17.25 15.60 7.30
C VAL A 61 -18.59 15.41 8.02
N ASP A 62 -18.90 14.17 8.43
CA ASP A 62 -20.15 13.83 9.09
C ASP A 62 -20.17 14.27 10.57
N SER A 63 -19.02 14.65 11.15
CA SER A 63 -18.89 15.11 12.55
C SER A 63 -19.48 16.51 12.82
N GLY A 64 -19.89 17.23 11.78
CA GLY A 64 -20.55 18.53 11.88
C GLY A 64 -19.66 19.71 11.53
N ASP A 65 -20.09 20.92 11.92
CA ASP A 65 -19.35 22.14 11.59
C ASP A 65 -18.02 22.21 12.35
N ALA A 66 -16.93 22.47 11.62
CA ALA A 66 -15.59 22.52 12.17
C ALA A 66 -15.36 23.72 13.10
N GLY A 67 -16.13 24.80 12.92
CA GLY A 67 -15.98 26.04 13.69
C GLY A 67 -14.57 26.65 13.60
N ALA A 68 -14.28 27.60 14.49
CA ALA A 68 -12.95 28.22 14.58
C ALA A 68 -12.04 27.44 15.55
N LEU A 69 -10.82 27.14 15.11
CA LEU A 69 -9.84 26.39 15.91
C LEU A 69 -8.99 27.31 16.79
N ASN A 70 -9.10 27.18 18.12
CA ASN A 70 -8.20 27.81 19.09
C ASN A 70 -7.28 26.78 19.75
N PHE A 71 -6.01 26.77 19.36
CA PHE A 71 -5.02 25.85 19.89
C PHE A 71 -4.72 26.01 21.38
N ALA A 72 -4.91 27.20 21.97
CA ALA A 72 -4.72 27.41 23.41
C ALA A 72 -5.79 26.67 24.21
N ASP A 73 -7.04 26.81 23.81
CA ASP A 73 -8.18 26.15 24.44
C ASP A 73 -8.13 24.64 24.22
N LEU A 74 -7.79 24.18 23.01
CA LEU A 74 -7.63 22.77 22.69
C LEU A 74 -6.59 22.09 23.59
N LYS A 75 -5.42 22.71 23.77
CA LYS A 75 -4.38 22.19 24.68
C LYS A 75 -4.83 22.18 26.14
N ALA A 76 -5.57 23.22 26.57
CA ALA A 76 -6.10 23.28 27.92
C ALA A 76 -7.14 22.18 28.17
N GLN A 77 -8.01 21.88 27.19
CA GLN A 77 -8.95 20.76 27.24
C GLN A 77 -8.24 19.41 27.28
N ALA A 78 -7.27 19.16 26.40
CA ALA A 78 -6.52 17.90 26.38
C ALA A 78 -5.79 17.61 27.71
N ARG A 79 -5.21 18.64 28.35
CA ARG A 79 -4.52 18.50 29.66
C ARG A 79 -5.46 18.24 30.83
N ARG A 80 -6.72 18.66 30.73
CA ARG A 80 -7.75 18.34 31.73
C ARG A 80 -8.21 16.88 31.67
N GLY A 81 -7.75 16.14 30.66
CA GLY A 81 -8.32 14.87 30.26
C GLY A 81 -9.60 15.14 29.50
N ALA A 82 -9.68 14.66 28.26
CA ALA A 82 -11.01 14.37 27.72
C ALA A 82 -11.71 13.43 28.73
N PRO A 83 -13.03 13.58 28.96
CA PRO A 83 -13.75 12.76 29.93
C PRO A 83 -13.50 11.25 29.74
#